data_AF-A0A4Q0XLU9-F1
#
_entry.id   AF-A0A4Q0XLU9-F1
#
_cell.length_a   1.000
_cell.length_b   1.000
_cell.length_c   1.000
_cell.angle_alpha   90.00
_cell.angle_beta   90.00
_cell.angle_gamma   90.00
#
_symmetry.space_group_name_H-M   'P 1'
#
loop_
_entity.id
_entity.type
_entity.pdbx_description
1 polymer ?
#
loop_
_entity_poly.entity_id
_entity_poly.type
_entity_poly.pdbx_seq_one_letter_code
_entity_poly.pdbx_strand_id
1 'polypeptide(L)'
;MTSKKLIKNLMKNWIFIFFLSLGFALNAQHVIHEGTAYEVKGRSIFSNGADVTHTLHTDEKNTIFKSHKNKVRADKRAEKARKKQEKAKKKAAKNLKKKQKAQDRYLKATKTLEQNQAKYDRLKERGRLSPNDEDKWLKKLDRYKKNVEKRRKSL
;
A
#
# COMPACT_ATOMS: atom_id res chain seq x y z
N MET A 1 -23.21 26.86 6.95
CA MET A 1 -22.38 25.63 6.82
C MET A 1 -23.14 24.67 5.90
N THR A 2 -22.64 24.38 4.69
CA THR A 2 -23.44 23.75 3.63
C THR A 2 -23.80 22.29 3.95
N SER A 3 -25.06 21.92 3.72
CA SER A 3 -25.63 20.57 3.95
C SER A 3 -24.76 19.43 3.38
N LYS A 4 -24.10 19.65 2.23
CA LYS A 4 -23.15 18.71 1.62
C LYS A 4 -21.95 18.37 2.51
N LYS A 5 -21.48 19.30 3.34
CA LYS A 5 -20.38 19.09 4.30
C LYS A 5 -20.83 18.26 5.51
N LEU A 6 -22.10 18.40 5.91
CA LEU A 6 -22.72 17.62 6.98
C LEU A 6 -22.88 16.15 6.54
N ILE A 7 -23.45 15.92 5.36
CA ILE A 7 -23.68 14.57 4.79
C ILE A 7 -22.34 13.86 4.55
N LYS A 8 -21.31 14.57 4.07
CA LYS A 8 -19.96 14.01 3.88
C LYS A 8 -19.29 13.57 5.19
N ASN A 9 -19.49 14.33 6.27
CA ASN A 9 -18.98 13.98 7.59
C ASN A 9 -19.78 12.81 8.21
N LEU A 10 -21.10 12.75 7.97
CA LEU A 10 -21.96 11.64 8.40
C LEU A 10 -21.54 10.31 7.74
N MET A 11 -21.36 10.31 6.41
CA MET A 11 -20.92 9.13 5.64
C MET A 11 -19.49 8.68 6.01
N LYS A 12 -18.58 9.62 6.30
CA LYS A 12 -17.21 9.31 6.72
C LYS A 12 -17.17 8.59 8.07
N ASN A 13 -18.01 8.99 9.02
CA ASN A 13 -18.08 8.35 10.34
C ASN A 13 -18.75 6.97 10.27
N TRP A 14 -19.74 6.78 9.38
CA TRP A 14 -20.36 5.48 9.13
C TRP A 14 -19.40 4.44 8.53
N ILE A 15 -18.54 4.85 7.61
CA ILE A 15 -17.47 3.97 7.09
C ILE A 15 -16.55 3.55 8.24
N PHE A 16 -16.23 4.45 9.17
CA PHE A 16 -15.38 4.15 10.32
C PHE A 16 -16.05 3.14 11.28
N ILE A 17 -17.35 3.30 11.54
CA ILE A 17 -18.15 2.39 12.39
C ILE A 17 -18.29 1.00 11.74
N PHE A 18 -18.51 0.94 10.43
CA PHE A 18 -18.59 -0.31 9.66
C PHE A 18 -17.27 -1.09 9.69
N PHE A 19 -16.12 -0.40 9.64
CA PHE A 19 -14.81 -1.04 9.79
C PHE A 19 -14.51 -1.46 11.24
N LEU A 20 -15.09 -0.79 12.24
CA LEU A 20 -14.91 -1.12 13.65
C LEU A 20 -15.73 -2.35 14.08
N SER A 21 -16.93 -2.54 13.52
CA SER A 21 -17.80 -3.69 13.82
C SER A 21 -17.30 -5.00 13.18
N LEU A 22 -16.55 -4.95 12.08
CA LEU A 22 -15.95 -6.12 11.45
C LEU A 22 -14.85 -6.81 12.31
N GLY A 23 -14.35 -6.13 13.34
CA GLY A 23 -13.25 -6.64 14.19
C GLY A 23 -13.65 -7.66 15.25
N PHE A 24 -14.93 -7.79 15.60
CA PHE A 24 -15.36 -8.61 16.74
C PHE A 24 -15.66 -10.08 16.41
N ALA A 25 -15.82 -10.45 15.14
CA ALA A 25 -16.26 -11.80 14.75
C ALA A 25 -15.12 -12.85 14.62
N LEU A 26 -13.88 -12.54 15.00
CA LEU A 26 -12.70 -13.34 14.62
C LEU A 26 -12.13 -14.28 15.71
N ASN A 27 -12.77 -14.42 16.87
CA ASN A 27 -12.12 -15.06 18.03
C ASN A 27 -12.57 -16.47 18.42
N ALA A 28 -13.49 -17.13 17.71
CA ALA A 28 -13.97 -18.46 18.09
C ALA A 28 -13.56 -19.55 17.09
N GLN A 29 -12.51 -20.30 17.42
CA GLN A 29 -11.96 -21.35 16.56
C GLN A 29 -12.63 -22.71 16.84
N HIS A 30 -13.77 -22.94 16.19
CA HIS A 30 -14.53 -24.18 16.31
C HIS A 30 -13.93 -25.31 15.47
N VAL A 31 -13.86 -26.51 16.04
CA VAL A 31 -13.58 -27.77 15.34
C VAL A 31 -14.86 -28.57 15.28
N ILE A 32 -15.33 -28.90 14.07
CA ILE A 32 -16.48 -29.77 13.89
C ILE A 32 -15.98 -31.22 13.91
N HIS A 33 -16.50 -32.02 14.81
CA HIS A 33 -16.31 -33.47 14.87
C HIS A 33 -17.67 -34.11 15.07
N GLU A 34 -18.05 -35.03 14.17
CA GLU A 34 -19.36 -35.73 14.21
C GLU A 34 -20.58 -34.80 14.28
N GLY A 35 -20.52 -33.65 13.59
CA GLY A 35 -21.61 -32.66 13.58
C GLY A 35 -21.66 -31.76 14.82
N THR A 36 -20.86 -32.04 15.87
CA THR A 36 -20.76 -31.20 17.07
C THR A 36 -19.61 -30.22 16.95
N ALA A 37 -19.87 -28.94 17.27
CA ALA A 37 -18.87 -27.89 17.26
C ALA A 37 -18.17 -27.81 18.63
N TYR A 38 -16.88 -28.14 18.67
CA TYR A 38 -16.04 -28.05 19.85
C TYR A 38 -15.16 -26.80 19.81
N GLU A 39 -15.02 -26.12 20.94
CA GLU A 39 -14.08 -25.02 21.14
C GLU A 39 -12.84 -25.54 21.88
N VAL A 40 -11.64 -25.30 21.35
CA VAL A 40 -10.39 -25.80 21.95
C VAL A 40 -9.61 -24.61 22.53
N LYS A 41 -9.35 -24.64 23.85
CA LYS A 41 -8.53 -23.64 24.56
C LYS A 41 -7.39 -24.33 25.30
N GLY A 42 -6.18 -24.19 24.78
CA GLY A 42 -5.00 -24.83 25.37
C GLY A 42 -5.11 -26.36 25.33
N ARG A 43 -5.29 -26.98 26.50
CA ARG A 43 -5.45 -28.44 26.68
C ARG A 43 -6.89 -28.88 26.98
N SER A 44 -7.84 -27.96 27.02
CA SER A 44 -9.25 -28.27 27.28
C SER A 44 -10.09 -28.16 26.01
N ILE A 45 -11.07 -29.06 25.91
CA ILE A 45 -12.08 -29.13 24.86
C ILE A 45 -13.43 -28.77 25.49
N PHE A 46 -14.09 -27.77 24.92
CA PHE A 46 -15.38 -27.28 25.36
C PHE A 46 -16.46 -27.58 24.32
N SER A 47 -17.65 -27.95 24.78
CA SER A 47 -18.86 -28.06 23.96
C SER A 47 -19.93 -27.18 24.58
N ASN A 48 -20.49 -26.24 23.81
CA ASN A 48 -21.46 -25.24 24.30
C ASN A 48 -21.03 -24.50 25.58
N GLY A 49 -19.72 -24.28 25.76
CA GLY A 49 -19.16 -23.61 26.94
C GLY A 49 -18.87 -24.50 28.15
N ALA A 50 -19.30 -25.77 28.14
CA ALA A 50 -18.96 -26.74 29.19
C ALA A 50 -17.67 -27.50 28.84
N ASP A 51 -16.78 -27.72 29.83
CA ASP A 51 -15.56 -28.51 29.65
C ASP A 51 -15.91 -30.00 29.58
N VAL A 52 -15.68 -30.61 28.42
CA VAL A 52 -15.94 -32.03 28.12
C VAL A 52 -14.64 -32.83 27.97
N THR A 53 -13.51 -32.27 28.40
CA THR A 53 -12.18 -32.88 28.20
C THR A 53 -12.06 -34.23 28.86
N HIS A 54 -12.70 -34.46 30.00
CA HIS A 54 -12.62 -35.73 30.73
C HIS A 54 -13.64 -36.77 30.25
N THR A 55 -14.73 -36.34 29.60
CA THR A 55 -15.81 -37.22 29.15
C THR A 55 -15.56 -37.81 27.76
N LEU A 56 -14.72 -37.17 26.94
CA LEU A 56 -14.37 -37.65 25.60
C LEU A 56 -13.41 -38.86 25.65
N HIS A 57 -13.48 -39.72 24.63
CA HIS A 57 -12.52 -40.81 24.45
C HIS A 57 -11.15 -40.27 23.98
N THR A 58 -10.07 -40.99 24.26
CA THR A 58 -8.70 -40.56 23.92
C THR A 58 -8.52 -40.31 22.42
N ASP A 59 -9.14 -41.13 21.57
CA ASP A 59 -9.05 -41.00 20.11
C ASP A 59 -9.78 -39.77 19.57
N GLU A 60 -10.93 -39.44 20.15
CA GLU A 60 -11.72 -38.24 19.84
C GLU A 60 -10.95 -36.97 20.24
N LYS A 61 -10.35 -36.96 21.44
CA LYS A 61 -9.48 -35.84 21.87
C LYS A 61 -8.35 -35.62 20.88
N ASN A 62 -7.69 -36.71 20.48
CA ASN A 62 -6.58 -36.65 19.53
C ASN A 62 -7.00 -36.09 18.17
N THR A 63 -8.15 -36.50 17.64
CA THR A 63 -8.69 -35.98 16.38
C THR A 63 -9.06 -34.50 16.48
N ILE A 64 -9.75 -34.11 17.57
CA ILE A 64 -10.13 -32.71 17.82
C ILE A 64 -8.90 -31.81 17.93
N PHE A 65 -7.89 -32.19 18.73
CA PHE A 65 -6.65 -31.42 18.87
C PHE A 65 -5.85 -31.37 17.57
N LYS A 66 -5.76 -32.49 16.83
CA LYS A 66 -5.08 -32.53 15.53
C LYS A 66 -5.75 -31.60 14.52
N SER A 67 -7.08 -31.59 14.47
CA SER A 67 -7.86 -30.69 13.62
C SER A 67 -7.66 -29.22 14.01
N HIS A 68 -7.75 -28.89 15.30
CA HIS A 68 -7.47 -27.54 15.80
C HIS A 68 -6.06 -27.07 15.41
N LYS A 69 -5.05 -27.90 15.67
CA LYS A 69 -3.65 -27.62 15.33
C LYS A 69 -3.44 -27.39 13.84
N ASN A 70 -4.13 -28.16 12.99
CA ASN A 70 -4.08 -27.99 11.54
C ASN A 70 -4.74 -26.68 11.11
N LYS A 71 -5.91 -26.33 11.66
CA LYS A 71 -6.58 -25.04 11.39
C LYS A 71 -5.69 -23.86 11.80
N VAL A 72 -5.17 -23.85 13.03
CA VAL A 72 -4.26 -22.79 13.51
C VAL A 72 -3.01 -22.68 12.62
N ARG A 73 -2.45 -23.81 12.17
CA ARG A 73 -1.30 -23.80 11.23
C ARG A 73 -1.69 -23.23 9.87
N ALA A 74 -2.87 -23.58 9.35
CA ALA A 74 -3.39 -23.06 8.09
C ALA A 74 -3.60 -21.54 8.19
N ASP A 75 -4.22 -21.05 9.26
CA ASP A 75 -4.45 -19.62 9.48
C ASP A 75 -3.14 -18.85 9.61
N LYS A 76 -2.17 -19.38 10.37
CA LYS A 76 -0.83 -18.79 10.47
C LYS A 76 -0.13 -18.72 9.10
N ARG A 77 -0.31 -19.72 8.25
CA ARG A 77 0.24 -19.72 6.88
C ARG A 77 -0.48 -18.70 6.00
N ALA A 78 -1.81 -18.65 6.05
CA ALA A 78 -2.62 -17.70 5.32
C ALA A 78 -2.27 -16.25 5.72
N GLU A 79 -2.16 -15.96 7.01
CA GLU A 79 -1.81 -14.62 7.50
C GLU A 79 -0.38 -14.22 7.10
N LYS A 80 0.58 -15.15 7.17
CA LYS A 80 1.93 -14.91 6.65
C LYS A 80 1.91 -14.62 5.15
N ALA A 81 1.09 -15.34 4.37
CA ALA A 81 0.95 -15.11 2.94
C ALA A 81 0.32 -13.73 2.65
N ARG A 82 -0.74 -13.35 3.36
CA ARG A 82 -1.36 -12.02 3.28
C ARG A 82 -0.37 -10.90 3.59
N LYS A 83 0.37 -11.00 4.69
CA LYS A 83 1.43 -10.03 5.05
C LYS A 83 2.52 -9.93 3.99
N LYS A 84 2.93 -11.04 3.38
CA LYS A 84 3.91 -11.04 2.28
C LYS A 84 3.35 -10.32 1.04
N GLN A 85 2.11 -10.63 0.64
CA GLN A 85 1.44 -9.98 -0.48
C GLN A 85 1.26 -8.48 -0.25
N GLU A 86 0.85 -8.06 0.94
CA GLU A 86 0.69 -6.64 1.28
C GLU A 86 2.03 -5.90 1.22
N LYS A 87 3.10 -6.48 1.78
CA LYS A 87 4.46 -5.93 1.67
C LYS A 87 4.92 -5.82 0.22
N ALA A 88 4.64 -6.81 -0.62
CA ALA A 88 4.96 -6.78 -2.04
C ALA A 88 4.19 -5.67 -2.77
N LYS A 89 2.87 -5.57 -2.57
CA LYS A 89 2.03 -4.49 -3.12
C LYS A 89 2.55 -3.11 -2.71
N LYS A 90 2.90 -2.92 -1.43
CA LYS A 90 3.44 -1.66 -0.91
C LYS A 90 4.78 -1.30 -1.53
N LYS A 91 5.68 -2.28 -1.73
CA LYS A 91 6.95 -2.08 -2.42
C LYS A 91 6.74 -1.70 -3.89
N ALA A 92 5.87 -2.42 -4.60
CA ALA A 92 5.53 -2.13 -6.00
C ALA A 92 4.96 -0.71 -6.16
N ALA A 93 3.99 -0.32 -5.31
CA ALA A 93 3.41 1.03 -5.33
C ALA A 93 4.45 2.12 -5.05
N LYS A 94 5.37 1.91 -4.09
CA LYS A 94 6.48 2.84 -3.83
C LYS A 94 7.41 2.98 -5.03
N ASN A 95 7.75 1.87 -5.68
CA ASN A 95 8.62 1.88 -6.86
C ASN A 95 7.95 2.59 -8.04
N LEU A 96 6.67 2.33 -8.30
CA LEU A 96 5.90 3.02 -9.33
C LEU A 96 5.86 4.53 -9.08
N LYS A 97 5.59 4.95 -7.83
CA LYS A 97 5.59 6.37 -7.44
C LYS A 97 6.96 7.03 -7.61
N LYS A 98 8.06 6.31 -7.36
CA LYS A 98 9.42 6.82 -7.59
C LYS A 98 9.68 7.03 -9.09
N LYS A 99 9.31 6.06 -9.94
CA LYS A 99 9.44 6.16 -11.41
C LYS A 99 8.63 7.32 -11.98
N GLN A 100 7.35 7.45 -11.56
CA GLN A 100 6.50 8.58 -11.97
C GLN A 100 7.12 9.92 -11.58
N LYS A 101 7.61 10.06 -10.34
CA LYS A 101 8.29 11.30 -9.91
C LYS A 101 9.57 11.58 -10.70
N ALA A 102 10.32 10.56 -11.10
CA ALA A 102 11.51 10.71 -11.93
C ALA A 102 11.12 11.21 -13.34
N GLN A 103 10.09 10.61 -13.95
CA GLN A 103 9.50 11.05 -15.22
C GLN A 103 9.02 12.50 -15.15
N ASP A 104 8.24 12.86 -14.14
CA ASP A 104 7.74 14.24 -13.97
C ASP A 104 8.89 15.25 -13.84
N ARG A 105 9.96 14.89 -13.10
CA ARG A 105 11.13 15.74 -12.95
C ARG A 105 11.90 15.90 -14.26
N TYR A 106 12.01 14.83 -15.04
CA TYR A 106 12.63 14.87 -16.36
C TYR A 106 11.82 15.77 -17.30
N LEU A 107 10.52 15.51 -17.47
CA LEU A 107 9.62 16.29 -18.32
C LEU A 107 9.63 17.79 -17.97
N LYS A 108 9.59 18.13 -16.68
CA LYS A 108 9.68 19.54 -16.23
C LYS A 108 11.01 20.18 -16.60
N ALA A 109 12.12 19.44 -16.51
CA ALA A 109 13.44 19.95 -16.90
C ALA A 109 13.53 20.15 -18.41
N THR A 110 13.03 19.21 -19.21
CA THR A 110 12.97 19.30 -20.67
C THR A 110 12.15 20.50 -21.11
N LYS A 111 10.94 20.66 -20.57
CA LYS A 111 10.09 21.84 -20.84
C LYS A 111 10.78 23.15 -20.47
N THR A 112 11.51 23.19 -19.37
CA THR A 112 12.25 24.39 -18.96
C THR A 112 13.38 24.72 -19.94
N LEU A 113 14.11 23.71 -20.41
CA LEU A 113 15.15 23.88 -21.43
C LEU A 113 14.54 24.41 -22.73
N GLU A 114 13.48 23.78 -23.24
CA GLU A 114 12.78 24.20 -24.47
C GLU A 114 12.27 25.65 -24.39
N GLN A 115 11.63 26.02 -23.28
CA GLN A 115 11.16 27.40 -23.07
C GLN A 115 12.29 28.42 -23.04
N ASN A 116 13.43 28.08 -22.45
CA ASN A 116 14.58 28.99 -22.42
C ASN A 116 15.29 29.04 -23.78
N GLN A 117 15.36 27.93 -24.49
CA GLN A 117 15.91 27.86 -25.85
C GLN A 117 15.09 28.74 -26.79
N ALA A 118 13.77 28.55 -26.82
CA ALA A 118 12.87 29.37 -27.64
C ALA A 118 12.92 30.86 -27.30
N LYS A 119 13.15 31.21 -26.02
CA LYS A 119 13.33 32.62 -25.62
C LYS A 119 14.68 33.17 -26.10
N TYR A 120 15.75 32.38 -26.04
CA TYR A 120 17.04 32.75 -26.57
C TYR A 120 16.99 32.96 -28.09
N ASP A 121 16.44 31.99 -28.82
CA ASP A 121 16.31 32.05 -30.28
C ASP A 121 15.56 33.32 -30.72
N ARG A 122 14.42 33.61 -30.05
CA ARG A 122 13.65 34.84 -30.29
C ARG A 122 14.45 36.12 -30.03
N LEU A 123 15.28 36.16 -28.99
CA LEU A 123 16.11 37.34 -28.69
C LEU A 123 17.22 37.53 -29.73
N LYS A 124 17.81 36.41 -30.16
CA LYS A 124 18.86 36.36 -31.18
C LYS A 124 18.33 36.79 -32.55
N GLU A 125 17.19 36.25 -32.98
CA GLU A 125 16.48 36.64 -34.21
C GLU A 125 16.15 38.13 -34.25
N ARG A 126 15.75 38.70 -33.10
CA ARG A 126 15.41 40.13 -33.00
C ARG A 126 16.63 41.05 -32.89
N GLY A 127 17.86 40.51 -32.86
CA GLY A 127 19.08 41.30 -32.65
C GLY A 127 19.14 41.99 -31.28
N ARG A 128 18.34 41.57 -30.31
CA ARG A 128 18.24 42.20 -28.97
C ARG A 128 19.23 41.60 -27.96
N LEU A 129 20.33 41.05 -28.44
CA LEU A 129 21.29 40.32 -27.64
C LEU A 129 22.69 40.86 -27.87
N SER A 130 23.29 41.45 -26.82
CA SER A 130 24.70 41.83 -26.83
C SER A 130 25.59 40.58 -26.77
N PRO A 131 26.85 40.65 -27.23
CA PRO A 131 27.77 39.51 -27.13
C PRO A 131 27.94 38.97 -25.70
N ASN A 132 27.97 39.86 -24.71
CA ASN A 132 28.06 39.47 -23.30
C ASN A 132 26.79 38.80 -22.78
N ASP A 133 25.62 39.22 -23.23
CA ASP A 133 24.36 38.58 -22.84
C ASP A 133 24.16 37.23 -23.54
N GLU A 134 24.66 37.10 -24.77
CA GLU A 134 24.69 35.84 -25.50
C GLU A 134 25.47 34.77 -24.74
N ASP A 135 26.68 35.08 -24.27
CA ASP A 135 27.46 34.16 -23.44
C ASP A 135 26.71 33.74 -22.15
N LYS A 136 26.06 34.69 -21.47
CA LYS A 136 25.23 34.36 -20.28
C LYS A 136 24.08 33.43 -20.62
N TRP A 137 23.43 33.62 -21.76
CA TRP A 137 22.35 32.76 -22.22
C TRP A 137 22.85 31.36 -22.58
N LEU A 138 23.95 31.25 -23.31
CA LEU A 138 24.57 29.97 -23.66
C LEU A 138 24.98 29.19 -22.40
N LYS A 139 25.61 29.86 -21.42
CA LYS A 139 25.91 29.25 -20.10
C LYS A 139 24.66 28.78 -19.38
N LYS A 140 23.55 29.54 -19.46
CA LYS A 140 22.27 29.16 -18.85
C LYS A 140 21.65 27.93 -19.52
N LEU A 141 21.66 27.89 -20.86
CA LEU A 141 21.16 26.76 -21.64
C LEU A 141 21.98 25.49 -21.40
N ASP A 142 23.31 25.60 -21.33
CA ASP A 142 24.19 24.48 -20.97
C ASP A 142 23.85 23.90 -19.59
N ARG A 143 23.62 24.76 -18.57
CA ARG A 143 23.18 24.30 -17.24
C ARG A 143 21.84 23.53 -17.31
N TYR A 144 20.88 24.00 -18.10
CA TYR A 144 19.61 23.29 -18.25
C TYR A 144 19.77 21.98 -19.01
N LYS A 145 20.59 21.94 -20.07
CA LYS A 145 20.93 20.72 -20.80
C LYS A 145 21.58 19.67 -19.90
N LYS A 146 22.56 20.07 -19.09
CA LYS A 146 23.18 19.22 -18.06
C LYS A 146 22.17 18.69 -17.03
N ASN A 147 21.22 19.52 -16.59
CA ASN A 147 20.17 19.08 -15.67
C ASN A 147 19.20 18.08 -16.31
N VAL A 148 18.82 18.27 -17.58
CA VAL A 148 18.00 17.30 -18.34
C VAL A 148 18.74 15.98 -18.46
N GLU A 149 20.00 16.00 -18.87
CA GLU A 149 20.84 14.79 -18.99
C GLU A 149 21.01 14.05 -17.66
N LYS A 150 21.27 14.78 -16.57
CA LYS A 150 21.33 14.21 -15.22
C LYS A 150 20.03 13.50 -14.84
N ARG A 151 18.88 14.10 -15.17
CA ARG A 151 17.57 13.52 -14.87
C ARG A 151 17.22 12.35 -15.79
N ARG A 152 17.62 12.41 -17.07
CA ARG A 152 17.50 11.33 -18.04
C ARG A 152 18.18 10.06 -17.57
N LYS A 153 19.40 10.19 -17.03
CA LYS A 153 20.17 9.08 -16.43
C LYS A 153 19.55 8.51 -15.15
N SER A 154 18.60 9.22 -14.53
CA SER A 154 17.95 8.83 -13.27
C SER A 154 16.52 8.29 -13.42
N LEU A 155 16.05 8.13 -14.66
CA LEU A 155 14.79 7.49 -15.02
C LEU A 155 14.89 5.98 -14.90
#